data_AF-A0A7S0A502-F1
#
_entry.id   AF-A0A7S0A502-F1
#
_cell.length_a   1.000
_cell.length_b   1.000
_cell.length_c   1.000
_cell.angle_alpha   90.00
_cell.angle_beta   90.00
_cell.angle_gamma   90.00
#
_symmetry.space_group_name_H-M   'P 1'
#
loop_
_entity.id
_entity.type
_entity.pdbx_description
1 polymer ?
#
loop_
_entity_poly.entity_id
_entity_poly.type
_entity_poly.pdbx_seq_one_letter_code
_entity_poly.pdbx_strand_id
1 'polypeptide(L)'
;DVDKGVLASVKALRAFFRDCSHARVLAEAADVNAWEINAAVHEKTLGAKILKKLDPIMGFIIFCNAVVIGLSLDYSTWNGWEILEYFFVISYVLEVSFKVWYFGASEFFLGVDWNWNVFDTCLAGLGIVDV
;
A
#
# COMPACT_ATOMS: atom_id res chain seq x y z
N ASP A 1 -25.62 14.63 33.65
CA ASP A 1 -25.70 15.79 32.73
C ASP A 1 -24.42 16.59 32.54
N VAL A 2 -23.46 16.58 33.47
CA VAL A 2 -22.22 17.39 33.39
C VAL A 2 -21.30 17.03 32.20
N ASP A 3 -21.31 15.76 31.78
CA ASP A 3 -20.36 15.23 30.79
C ASP A 3 -20.65 15.67 29.33
N LYS A 4 -21.93 15.92 29.00
CA LYS A 4 -22.33 16.33 27.65
C LYS A 4 -21.94 17.77 27.33
N GLY A 5 -21.93 18.66 28.33
CA GLY A 5 -21.53 20.05 28.18
C GLY A 5 -20.04 20.19 27.90
N VAL A 6 -19.20 19.47 28.67
CA VAL A 6 -17.75 19.47 28.47
C VAL A 6 -17.38 18.91 27.10
N LEU A 7 -18.03 17.82 26.67
CA LEU A 7 -17.78 17.22 25.36
C LEU A 7 -18.18 18.14 24.20
N ALA A 8 -19.26 18.91 24.35
CA ALA A 8 -19.68 19.91 23.37
C ALA A 8 -18.67 21.08 23.29
N SER A 9 -18.19 21.57 24.44
CA SER A 9 -17.18 22.62 24.51
C SER A 9 -15.85 22.19 23.92
N VAL A 10 -15.39 20.95 24.18
CA VAL A 10 -14.15 20.41 23.60
C VAL A 10 -14.28 20.23 22.08
N LYS A 11 -15.44 19.80 21.58
CA LYS A 11 -15.69 19.72 20.13
C LYS A 11 -15.70 21.09 19.47
N ALA A 12 -16.35 22.08 20.08
CA ALA A 12 -16.38 23.45 19.60
C ALA A 12 -14.97 24.08 19.62
N LEU A 13 -14.20 23.85 20.67
CA LEU A 13 -12.82 24.32 20.79
C LEU A 13 -11.91 23.68 19.74
N ARG A 14 -12.06 22.37 19.49
CA ARG A 14 -11.35 21.65 18.42
C ARG A 14 -11.74 22.15 17.03
N ALA A 15 -13.00 22.49 16.80
CA ALA A 15 -13.45 23.09 15.54
C ALA A 15 -12.86 24.51 15.37
N PHE A 16 -12.87 25.32 16.43
CA PHE A 16 -12.32 26.68 16.43
C PHE A 16 -10.79 26.69 16.20
N PHE A 17 -10.03 25.85 16.89
CA PHE A 17 -8.58 25.76 16.69
C PHE A 17 -8.20 25.21 15.30
N ARG A 18 -9.08 24.41 14.68
CA ARG A 18 -8.93 23.93 13.30
C ARG A 18 -9.12 25.06 12.28
N ASP A 19 -10.01 26.01 12.56
CA ASP A 19 -10.25 27.17 11.69
C ASP A 19 -9.23 28.30 11.88
N CYS A 20 -8.71 28.51 13.10
CA CYS A 20 -8.00 29.76 13.43
C CYS A 20 -6.47 29.76 13.30
N SER A 21 -5.75 28.63 13.41
CA SER A 21 -4.31 28.78 13.70
C SER A 21 -3.39 28.95 12.47
N HIS A 22 -3.56 28.21 11.36
CA HIS A 22 -2.54 28.29 10.28
C HIS A 22 -3.03 28.04 8.85
N ALA A 23 -4.20 27.43 8.64
CA ALA A 23 -4.61 27.00 7.29
C ALA A 23 -4.94 28.17 6.36
N ARG A 24 -5.61 29.21 6.86
CA ARG A 24 -6.10 30.32 6.05
C ARG A 24 -5.00 31.33 5.69
N VAL A 25 -4.10 31.60 6.64
CA VAL A 25 -2.96 32.51 6.46
C VAL A 25 -1.84 31.86 5.63
N LEU A 26 -1.59 30.55 5.79
CA LEU A 26 -0.63 29.83 4.93
C LEU A 26 -1.16 29.65 3.50
N ALA A 27 -2.47 29.42 3.32
CA ALA A 27 -3.06 29.34 1.98
C ALA A 27 -2.96 30.67 1.22
N GLU A 28 -3.09 31.80 1.92
CA GLU A 28 -3.00 33.14 1.33
C GLU A 28 -1.54 33.62 1.16
N ALA A 29 -0.63 33.26 2.07
CA ALA A 29 0.78 33.61 1.99
C ALA A 29 1.60 32.75 1.02
N ALA A 30 1.12 31.54 0.68
CA ALA A 30 1.87 30.61 -0.15
C ALA A 30 1.47 30.60 -1.64
N ASP A 31 0.38 31.29 -2.04
CA ASP A 31 -0.20 31.20 -3.40
C ASP A 31 -0.34 29.75 -3.90
N VAL A 32 -0.49 28.80 -2.96
CA VAL A 32 -0.60 27.38 -3.30
C VAL A 32 -2.05 27.12 -3.60
N ASN A 33 -2.30 26.80 -4.86
CA ASN A 33 -3.61 26.43 -5.34
C ASN A 33 -4.20 25.30 -4.50
N ALA A 34 -5.36 25.53 -3.87
CA ALA A 34 -6.04 24.53 -3.06
C ALA A 34 -6.32 23.21 -3.83
N TRP A 35 -6.41 23.27 -5.16
CA TRP A 35 -6.58 22.08 -6.01
C TRP A 35 -5.30 21.24 -6.11
N GLU A 36 -4.10 21.81 -6.05
CA GLU A 36 -2.82 21.08 -6.05
C GLU A 36 -2.65 20.30 -4.74
N ILE A 37 -2.97 20.94 -3.62
CA ILE A 37 -2.94 20.30 -2.29
C ILE A 37 -3.95 19.16 -2.24
N ASN A 38 -5.19 19.39 -2.70
CA ASN A 38 -6.23 18.37 -2.68
C ASN A 38 -5.91 17.20 -3.61
N ALA A 39 -5.31 17.45 -4.78
CA ALA A 39 -4.87 16.40 -5.70
C ALA A 39 -3.77 15.53 -5.08
N ALA A 40 -2.72 16.14 -4.53
CA ALA A 40 -1.61 15.42 -3.90
C ALA A 40 -2.06 14.63 -2.65
N VAL A 41 -2.98 15.19 -1.86
CA VAL A 41 -3.57 14.49 -0.70
C VAL A 41 -4.41 13.30 -1.16
N HIS A 42 -5.22 13.46 -2.22
CA HIS A 42 -6.05 12.38 -2.73
C HIS A 42 -5.22 11.22 -3.29
N GLU A 43 -4.15 11.54 -4.02
CA GLU A 43 -3.19 10.55 -4.55
C GLU A 43 -2.54 9.73 -3.43
N LYS A 44 -2.00 10.38 -2.38
CA LYS A 44 -1.43 9.67 -1.23
C LYS A 44 -2.47 8.79 -0.52
N THR A 45 -3.71 9.26 -0.40
CA THR A 45 -4.79 8.52 0.28
C THR A 45 -5.23 7.29 -0.52
N LEU A 46 -5.26 7.39 -1.85
CA LEU A 46 -5.58 6.26 -2.72
C LEU A 46 -4.48 5.20 -2.66
N GLY A 47 -3.22 5.62 -2.75
CA GLY A 47 -2.08 4.71 -2.62
C GLY A 47 -2.10 3.95 -1.29
N ALA A 48 -2.40 4.62 -0.18
CA ALA A 48 -2.51 3.97 1.13
C ALA A 48 -3.67 2.95 1.20
N LYS A 49 -4.80 3.22 0.52
CA LYS A 49 -5.92 2.26 0.44
C LYS A 49 -5.58 1.05 -0.41
N ILE A 50 -4.89 1.26 -1.54
CA ILE A 50 -4.42 0.18 -2.43
C ILE A 50 -3.43 -0.69 -1.67
N LEU A 51 -2.46 -0.07 -0.99
CA LEU A 51 -1.45 -0.77 -0.22
C LEU A 51 -2.05 -1.68 0.86
N LYS A 52 -3.02 -1.17 1.65
CA LYS A 52 -3.73 -1.99 2.63
C LYS A 52 -4.47 -3.19 2.05
N LYS A 53 -4.81 -3.15 0.76
CA LYS A 53 -5.47 -4.25 0.05
C LYS A 53 -4.47 -5.17 -0.65
N LEU A 54 -3.23 -4.75 -0.89
CA LEU A 54 -2.22 -5.57 -1.55
C LEU A 54 -1.88 -6.79 -0.69
N ASP A 55 -1.60 -6.61 0.60
CA ASP A 55 -1.20 -7.71 1.48
C ASP A 55 -2.16 -8.93 1.46
N PRO A 56 -3.50 -8.78 1.61
CA PRO A 56 -4.40 -9.93 1.53
C PRO A 56 -4.55 -10.50 0.10
N ILE A 57 -4.44 -9.66 -0.93
CA ILE A 57 -4.46 -10.13 -2.33
C ILE A 57 -3.23 -11.01 -2.57
N MET A 58 -2.09 -10.60 -2.07
CA MET A 58 -0.81 -11.27 -2.31
C MET A 58 -0.69 -12.56 -1.50
N GLY A 59 -1.21 -12.57 -0.26
CA GLY A 59 -1.42 -13.81 0.48
C GLY A 59 -2.30 -14.82 -0.28
N PHE A 60 -3.35 -14.36 -0.96
CA PHE A 60 -4.17 -15.23 -1.82
C PHE A 60 -3.41 -15.72 -3.05
N ILE A 61 -2.62 -14.87 -3.71
CA ILE A 61 -1.79 -15.26 -4.86
C ILE A 61 -0.74 -16.31 -4.47
N ILE A 62 -0.08 -16.15 -3.33
CA ILE A 62 0.88 -17.14 -2.79
C ILE A 62 0.19 -18.47 -2.53
N PHE A 63 -1.01 -18.46 -1.94
CA PHE A 63 -1.79 -19.66 -1.71
C PHE A 63 -2.17 -20.37 -3.02
N CYS A 64 -2.66 -19.62 -4.00
CA CYS A 64 -2.97 -20.14 -5.34
C CYS A 64 -1.73 -20.74 -6.02
N ASN A 65 -0.58 -20.08 -5.92
CA ASN A 65 0.68 -20.58 -6.46
C ASN A 65 1.04 -21.94 -5.84
N ALA A 66 0.92 -22.08 -4.52
CA ALA A 66 1.17 -23.35 -3.83
C ALA A 66 0.25 -24.49 -4.31
N VAL A 67 -1.04 -24.18 -4.56
CA VAL A 67 -2.00 -25.14 -5.13
C VAL A 67 -1.62 -25.52 -6.57
N VAL A 68 -1.22 -24.53 -7.40
CA VAL A 68 -0.79 -24.77 -8.79
C VAL A 68 0.44 -25.68 -8.84
N ILE A 69 1.44 -25.45 -7.98
CA ILE A 69 2.61 -26.32 -7.87
C ILE A 69 2.19 -27.74 -7.47
N GLY A 70 1.24 -27.90 -6.54
CA GLY A 70 0.72 -29.22 -6.18
C GLY A 70 0.05 -29.93 -7.37
N LEU A 71 -0.76 -29.21 -8.15
CA LEU A 71 -1.44 -29.78 -9.31
C LEU A 71 -0.51 -30.06 -10.49
N SER A 72 0.56 -29.28 -10.67
CA SER A 72 1.52 -29.50 -11.75
C SER A 72 2.31 -30.80 -11.59
N LEU A 73 2.49 -31.27 -10.35
CA LEU A 73 3.06 -32.58 -10.05
C LEU A 73 2.18 -33.73 -10.56
N ASP A 74 0.86 -33.61 -10.41
CA ASP A 74 -0.10 -34.63 -10.83
C ASP A 74 -0.42 -34.56 -12.35
N TYR A 75 -0.35 -33.36 -12.93
CA TYR A 75 -0.77 -33.10 -14.32
C TYR A 75 0.32 -32.38 -15.15
N SER A 76 1.52 -32.94 -15.18
CA SER A 76 2.71 -32.32 -15.79
C SER A 76 2.64 -32.05 -17.29
N THR A 77 1.71 -32.68 -18.03
CA THR A 77 1.64 -32.56 -19.50
C THR A 77 0.89 -31.31 -20.00
N TRP A 78 0.33 -30.49 -19.11
CA TRP A 78 -0.39 -29.30 -19.53
C TRP A 78 0.56 -28.13 -19.83
N ASN A 79 0.60 -27.67 -21.07
CA ASN A 79 1.47 -26.56 -21.48
C ASN A 79 1.13 -25.19 -20.86
N GLY A 80 0.06 -25.10 -20.06
CA GLY A 80 -0.37 -23.85 -19.42
C GLY A 80 0.38 -23.51 -18.12
N TRP A 81 1.18 -24.43 -17.58
CA TRP A 81 1.90 -24.22 -16.32
C TRP A 81 2.87 -23.03 -16.39
N GLU A 82 3.60 -22.92 -17.49
CA GLU A 82 4.58 -21.83 -17.71
C GLU A 82 3.89 -20.45 -17.69
N ILE A 83 2.69 -20.35 -18.28
CA ILE A 83 1.91 -19.10 -18.28
C ILE A 83 1.49 -18.70 -16.87
N LEU A 84 1.08 -19.68 -16.04
CA LEU A 84 0.72 -19.44 -14.65
C LEU A 84 1.94 -19.02 -13.82
N GLU A 85 3.08 -19.62 -14.08
CA GLU A 85 4.35 -19.28 -13.45
C GLU A 85 4.74 -17.82 -13.74
N TYR A 86 4.75 -17.41 -15.01
CA TYR A 86 4.95 -16.00 -15.39
C TYR A 86 3.94 -15.07 -14.71
N PHE A 87 2.67 -15.46 -14.63
CA PHE A 87 1.64 -14.66 -13.96
C PHE A 87 1.95 -14.44 -12.47
N PHE A 88 2.39 -15.48 -11.76
CA PHE A 88 2.76 -15.36 -10.34
C PHE A 88 4.01 -14.49 -10.16
N VAL A 89 5.05 -14.71 -10.96
CA VAL A 89 6.28 -13.90 -10.91
C VAL A 89 6.01 -12.43 -11.18
N ILE A 90 5.23 -12.12 -12.24
CA ILE A 90 4.85 -10.73 -12.55
C ILE A 90 4.08 -10.11 -11.39
N SER A 91 3.19 -10.87 -10.73
CA SER A 91 2.42 -10.37 -9.60
C SER A 91 3.33 -9.98 -8.42
N TYR A 92 4.31 -10.83 -8.05
CA TYR A 92 5.28 -10.51 -7.01
C TYR A 92 6.15 -9.31 -7.36
N VAL A 93 6.63 -9.23 -8.61
CA VAL A 93 7.47 -8.12 -9.08
C VAL A 93 6.69 -6.80 -9.08
N LEU A 94 5.43 -6.80 -9.53
CA LEU A 94 4.60 -5.61 -9.53
C LEU A 94 4.30 -5.11 -8.12
N GLU A 95 4.02 -6.01 -7.18
CA GLU A 95 3.82 -5.63 -5.78
C GLU A 95 5.07 -4.96 -5.20
N VAL A 96 6.23 -5.62 -5.31
CA VAL A 96 7.49 -5.10 -4.77
C VAL A 96 7.83 -3.77 -5.42
N SER A 97 7.69 -3.66 -6.74
CA SER A 97 7.93 -2.41 -7.48
C SER A 97 7.01 -1.29 -7.00
N PHE A 98 5.73 -1.58 -6.78
CA PHE A 98 4.76 -0.59 -6.28
C PHE A 98 5.07 -0.17 -4.85
N LYS A 99 5.41 -1.11 -3.96
CA LYS A 99 5.78 -0.82 -2.57
C LYS A 99 7.07 0.03 -2.50
N VAL A 100 8.09 -0.32 -3.29
CA VAL A 100 9.34 0.45 -3.37
C VAL A 100 9.11 1.85 -3.94
N TRP A 101 8.27 1.99 -4.97
CA TRP A 101 7.93 3.30 -5.53
C TRP A 101 7.14 4.17 -4.55
N TYR A 102 6.18 3.59 -3.82
CA TYR A 102 5.31 4.32 -2.90
C TYR A 102 6.02 4.76 -1.62
N PHE A 103 6.81 3.88 -1.01
CA PHE A 103 7.53 4.16 0.23
C PHE A 103 8.93 4.77 0.02
N GLY A 104 9.54 4.52 -1.14
CA GLY A 104 10.96 4.75 -1.38
C GLY A 104 11.83 3.61 -0.86
N ALA A 105 12.96 3.37 -1.53
CA ALA A 105 13.84 2.23 -1.21
C ALA A 105 14.37 2.26 0.24
N SER A 106 14.65 3.46 0.79
CA SER A 106 15.15 3.58 2.16
C SER A 106 14.11 3.13 3.19
N GLU A 107 12.86 3.61 3.08
CA GLU A 107 11.80 3.23 4.02
C GLU A 107 11.37 1.78 3.80
N PHE A 108 11.39 1.30 2.57
CA PHE A 108 11.05 -0.08 2.24
C PHE A 108 12.00 -1.10 2.90
N PHE A 109 13.32 -0.85 2.86
CA PHE A 109 14.32 -1.79 3.39
C PHE A 109 14.80 -1.50 4.82
N LEU A 110 14.56 -0.30 5.37
CA LEU A 110 15.01 0.08 6.73
C LEU A 110 13.87 0.52 7.65
N GLY A 111 12.63 0.57 7.15
CA GLY A 111 11.45 0.94 7.92
C GLY A 111 11.01 -0.14 8.90
N VAL A 112 9.91 0.12 9.62
CA VAL A 112 9.40 -0.80 10.68
C VAL A 112 9.05 -2.19 10.13
N ASP A 113 8.53 -2.26 8.91
CA ASP A 113 8.07 -3.50 8.27
C ASP A 113 9.11 -4.11 7.32
N TRP A 114 10.39 -3.74 7.46
CA TRP A 114 11.47 -4.17 6.55
C TRP A 114 11.56 -5.69 6.39
N ASN A 115 11.32 -6.46 7.46
CA ASN A 115 11.37 -7.92 7.42
C ASN A 115 10.39 -8.51 6.39
N TRP A 116 9.18 -7.97 6.34
CA TRP A 116 8.13 -8.43 5.42
C TRP A 116 8.42 -7.99 3.99
N ASN A 117 8.88 -6.76 3.81
CA ASN A 117 9.28 -6.23 2.52
C ASN A 117 10.47 -6.99 1.90
N VAL A 118 11.43 -7.41 2.72
CA VAL A 118 12.55 -8.28 2.31
C VAL A 118 12.03 -9.66 1.91
N PHE A 119 11.07 -10.23 2.65
CA PHE A 119 10.45 -11.50 2.29
C PHE A 119 9.75 -11.42 0.92
N ASP A 120 8.94 -10.39 0.67
CA ASP A 120 8.28 -10.17 -0.63
C ASP A 120 9.31 -10.02 -1.76
N THR A 121 10.42 -9.31 -1.49
CA THR A 121 11.54 -9.15 -2.43
C THR A 121 12.25 -10.48 -2.72
N CYS A 122 12.42 -11.33 -1.71
CA CYS A 122 12.98 -12.67 -1.89
C CYS A 122 12.05 -13.55 -2.73
N LEU A 123 10.74 -13.50 -2.53
CA LEU A 123 9.78 -14.24 -3.35
C LEU A 123 9.82 -13.80 -4.82
N ALA A 124 9.83 -12.48 -5.06
CA ALA A 124 9.97 -11.94 -6.41
C ALA A 124 11.30 -12.34 -7.05
N GLY A 125 12.41 -12.27 -6.30
CA GLY A 125 13.74 -12.65 -6.77
C GLY A 125 13.86 -14.14 -7.08
N LEU A 126 13.31 -15.01 -6.23
CA LEU A 126 13.29 -16.46 -6.47
C LEU A 126 12.48 -16.79 -7.72
N GLY A 127 11.31 -16.18 -7.91
CA GLY A 127 10.50 -16.38 -9.11
C GLY A 127 11.20 -15.94 -10.40
N ILE A 128 11.97 -14.85 -10.37
CA ILE A 128 12.78 -14.41 -11.53
C ILE A 128 13.90 -15.41 -11.85
N VAL A 129 14.46 -16.08 -10.84
CA VAL A 129 15.57 -17.04 -11.04
C VAL A 129 15.07 -18.39 -11.56
N ASP A 130 13.82 -18.75 -11.23
CA ASP A 130 13.20 -20.03 -11.61
C ASP A 130 12.80 -20.06 -13.08
N VAL A 131 12.26 -18.94 -13.57
CA VAL A 131 11.85 -18.69 -14.97
C VAL A 131 13.03 -18.46 -15.90
#